data_AF-A0AA38XNE6-F1
#
_entry.id   AF-A0AA38XNE6-F1
#
_cell.length_a   1.000
_cell.length_b   1.000
_cell.length_c   1.000
_cell.angle_alpha   90.00
_cell.angle_beta   90.00
_cell.angle_gamma   90.00
#
_symmetry.space_group_name_H-M   'P 1'
#
loop_
_entity.id
_entity.type
_entity.pdbx_description
1 polymer ?
#
loop_
_entity_poly.entity_id
_entity_poly.type
_entity_poly.pdbx_seq_one_letter_code
_entity_poly.pdbx_strand_id
1 'polypeptide(L)'
;MAQSYVSHFESSFRILHIPSLWSEYTENWNRPSSTEDVLQLKAGLVMAIGSSLYPQPPDDVAPSFRSTACQWVHNAQQWLSTPTRKARLTTDGLQLQCLLVLASQVLAIGGDLAYIAIGNAVRTAIQMGLHRDPRNFAKMSILEAEVRRRLWATILELNLQASMDAGVPPTVSLVDFDTEAPSNVNDVDIGAHTDTIREYPADVVTDTSLQRFLFGLLRSRYEIVQRINGIPSPMSYDEIHAVTNPLAAACRQRKALTKVVGTEAIFRHNMADLLLRRLLLCLHRPLAGQASPHHQFYFRKISLDAAMAVLSPTHNPEYSHLISVGAGMFKNRMIHASLAVASELLRELEENGPISEPTGYRKMVVDAVQEALRQTEQRIRLGQTNADVKMHMKLSMTLCQAGETGSPDSGHLLRSLAQSAKASLEMSCSILQERLGKPVDERNAIEFQHHQQDLAFDSDVDFYAIFGAMDFDIDALLASDSMLT
;
A
#
# COMPACT_ATOMS: atom_id res chain seq x y z
N MET A 1 -3.15 -20.12 -9.55
CA MET A 1 -3.17 -18.68 -9.87
C MET A 1 -4.58 -18.09 -9.81
N ALA A 2 -5.51 -18.41 -10.70
CA ALA A 2 -6.86 -17.83 -10.67
C ALA A 2 -7.61 -18.09 -9.34
N GLN A 3 -7.58 -19.32 -8.83
CA GLN A 3 -8.15 -19.64 -7.51
C GLN A 3 -7.52 -18.81 -6.39
N SER A 4 -6.19 -18.63 -6.43
CA SER A 4 -5.46 -17.81 -5.46
C SER A 4 -5.90 -16.34 -5.51
N TYR A 5 -6.15 -15.80 -6.71
CA TYR A 5 -6.77 -14.47 -6.84
C TYR A 5 -8.13 -14.40 -6.15
N VAL A 6 -9.02 -15.35 -6.48
CA VAL A 6 -10.40 -15.38 -5.96
C VAL A 6 -10.44 -15.53 -4.44
N SER A 7 -9.60 -16.38 -3.84
CA SER A 7 -9.70 -16.60 -2.39
C SER A 7 -9.08 -15.48 -1.54
N HIS A 8 -8.18 -14.69 -2.13
CA HIS A 8 -7.41 -13.65 -1.44
C HIS A 8 -7.90 -12.23 -1.76
N PHE A 9 -7.86 -11.81 -3.02
CA PHE A 9 -8.09 -10.40 -3.40
C PHE A 9 -9.57 -10.04 -3.53
N GLU A 10 -10.38 -10.97 -4.01
CA GLU A 10 -11.85 -10.82 -4.11
C GLU A 10 -12.53 -10.83 -2.73
N SER A 11 -11.79 -10.83 -1.62
CA SER A 11 -12.36 -10.53 -0.30
C SER A 11 -12.49 -9.03 -0.05
N SER A 12 -11.53 -8.25 -0.55
CA SER A 12 -11.38 -6.80 -0.28
C SER A 12 -11.75 -5.97 -1.50
N PHE A 13 -11.31 -6.41 -2.68
CA PHE A 13 -11.56 -5.77 -3.96
C PHE A 13 -12.51 -6.64 -4.77
N ARG A 14 -13.83 -6.45 -4.57
CA ARG A 14 -14.88 -7.19 -5.28
C ARG A 14 -14.99 -6.67 -6.71
N ILE A 15 -14.12 -7.16 -7.60
CA ILE A 15 -14.07 -6.72 -9.00
C ILE A 15 -14.98 -7.62 -9.84
N LEU A 16 -14.92 -8.92 -9.60
CA LEU A 16 -15.59 -9.93 -10.42
C LEU A 16 -16.72 -10.62 -9.64
N HIS A 17 -17.78 -10.98 -10.36
CA HIS A 17 -18.76 -11.92 -9.84
C HIS A 17 -18.24 -13.34 -10.09
N ILE A 18 -17.94 -14.09 -9.02
CA ILE A 18 -17.18 -15.33 -9.13
C ILE A 18 -17.88 -16.41 -9.99
N PRO A 19 -19.19 -16.68 -9.85
CA PRO A 19 -19.91 -17.60 -10.74
C PRO A 19 -19.86 -17.19 -12.21
N SER A 20 -20.04 -15.89 -12.51
CA SER A 20 -19.96 -15.38 -13.89
C SER A 20 -18.57 -15.57 -14.48
N LEU A 21 -17.53 -15.27 -13.70
CA LEU A 21 -16.13 -15.46 -14.10
C LEU A 21 -15.86 -16.90 -14.53
N TRP A 22 -16.24 -17.88 -13.71
CA TRP A 22 -16.00 -19.29 -14.01
C TRP A 22 -16.82 -19.79 -15.20
N SER A 23 -18.04 -19.28 -15.37
CA SER A 23 -18.86 -19.58 -16.54
C SER A 23 -18.21 -19.06 -17.82
N GLU A 24 -17.80 -17.78 -17.83
CA GLU A 24 -17.10 -17.13 -18.95
C GLU A 24 -15.79 -17.87 -19.29
N TYR A 25 -15.02 -18.26 -18.28
CA TYR A 25 -13.77 -19.01 -18.47
C TYR A 25 -13.99 -20.39 -19.08
N THR A 26 -15.01 -21.11 -18.60
CA THR A 26 -15.34 -22.44 -19.11
C THR A 26 -15.79 -22.37 -20.56
N GLU A 27 -16.63 -21.39 -20.90
CA GLU A 27 -17.07 -21.17 -22.27
C GLU A 27 -15.91 -20.81 -23.20
N ASN A 28 -15.03 -19.90 -22.76
CA ASN A 28 -13.84 -19.52 -23.51
C ASN A 28 -12.88 -20.70 -23.73
N TRP A 29 -12.65 -21.55 -22.72
CA TRP A 29 -11.80 -22.73 -22.84
C TRP A 29 -12.32 -23.70 -23.92
N ASN A 30 -13.63 -23.80 -24.04
CA ASN A 30 -14.27 -24.66 -25.04
C ASN A 30 -14.32 -24.02 -26.44
N ARG A 31 -14.20 -22.69 -26.57
CA ARG A 31 -14.34 -21.94 -27.84
C ARG A 31 -13.34 -20.76 -27.96
N PRO A 32 -12.02 -21.02 -28.04
CA PRO A 32 -11.00 -19.96 -28.02
C PRO A 32 -10.99 -19.04 -29.28
N SER A 33 -11.63 -19.46 -30.37
CA SER A 33 -11.62 -18.74 -31.66
C SER A 33 -12.67 -17.62 -31.76
N SER A 34 -13.58 -17.49 -30.79
CA SER A 34 -14.66 -16.49 -30.82
C SER A 34 -14.62 -15.49 -29.65
N THR A 35 -13.52 -15.45 -28.91
CA THR A 35 -13.44 -14.71 -27.65
C THR A 35 -13.28 -13.22 -27.87
N GLU A 36 -13.99 -12.41 -27.09
CA GLU A 36 -13.74 -10.99 -26.97
C GLU A 36 -12.37 -10.76 -26.30
N ASP A 37 -11.50 -9.94 -26.92
CA ASP A 37 -10.13 -9.64 -26.45
C ASP A 37 -10.08 -9.30 -24.94
N VAL A 38 -11.13 -8.66 -24.42
CA VAL A 38 -11.25 -8.24 -23.02
C VAL A 38 -11.26 -9.42 -22.06
N LEU A 39 -11.94 -10.52 -22.38
CA LEU A 39 -12.02 -11.69 -21.49
C LEU A 39 -10.66 -12.37 -21.32
N GLN A 40 -9.88 -12.47 -22.39
CA GLN A 40 -8.52 -13.01 -22.34
C GLN A 40 -7.60 -12.12 -21.49
N LEU A 41 -7.73 -10.79 -21.62
CA LEU A 41 -7.00 -9.83 -20.79
C LEU A 41 -7.42 -9.92 -19.31
N LYS A 42 -8.72 -9.99 -19.00
CA LYS A 42 -9.22 -10.23 -17.63
C LYS A 42 -8.61 -11.51 -17.05
N ALA A 43 -8.63 -12.60 -17.82
CA ALA A 43 -8.06 -13.88 -17.41
C ALA A 43 -6.56 -13.81 -17.16
N GLY A 44 -5.82 -13.17 -18.05
CA GLY A 44 -4.39 -12.91 -17.87
C GLY A 44 -4.11 -12.14 -16.59
N LEU A 45 -4.81 -11.02 -16.34
CA LEU A 45 -4.60 -10.22 -15.12
C LEU A 45 -4.98 -10.97 -13.84
N VAL A 46 -6.08 -11.72 -13.82
CA VAL A 46 -6.48 -12.56 -12.68
C VAL A 46 -5.38 -13.56 -12.33
N MET A 47 -4.81 -14.22 -13.35
CA MET A 47 -3.69 -15.15 -13.14
C MET A 47 -2.41 -14.43 -12.72
N ALA A 48 -2.12 -13.26 -13.29
CA ALA A 48 -0.98 -12.42 -12.95
C ALA A 48 -1.02 -12.03 -11.47
N ILE A 49 -2.14 -11.49 -11.00
CA ILE A 49 -2.35 -11.11 -9.60
C ILE A 49 -2.24 -12.33 -8.69
N GLY A 50 -2.86 -13.45 -9.05
CA GLY A 50 -2.77 -14.68 -8.28
C GLY A 50 -1.34 -15.23 -8.13
N SER A 51 -0.46 -14.99 -9.09
CA SER A 51 0.95 -15.41 -9.00
C SER A 51 1.81 -14.57 -8.08
N SER A 52 1.38 -13.33 -7.76
CA SER A 52 2.10 -12.44 -6.86
C SER A 52 2.17 -12.94 -5.41
N LEU A 53 1.41 -13.99 -5.08
CA LEU A 53 1.35 -14.61 -3.75
C LEU A 53 2.45 -15.66 -3.54
N TYR A 54 3.14 -16.10 -4.59
CA TYR A 54 4.12 -17.18 -4.51
C TYR A 54 5.45 -16.79 -5.12
N PRO A 55 6.58 -17.19 -4.49
CA PRO A 55 7.90 -17.04 -5.10
C PRO A 55 7.94 -17.72 -6.46
N GLN A 56 8.47 -17.00 -7.46
CA GLN A 56 8.68 -17.55 -8.79
C GLN A 56 10.10 -18.11 -8.91
N PRO A 57 10.29 -19.26 -9.59
CA PRO A 57 11.63 -19.76 -9.86
C PRO A 57 12.41 -18.77 -10.74
N PRO A 58 13.75 -18.73 -10.65
CA PRO A 58 14.59 -17.90 -11.52
C PRO A 58 14.34 -18.21 -13.00
N ASP A 59 14.39 -17.17 -13.83
CA ASP A 59 14.17 -17.24 -15.29
C ASP A 59 15.07 -18.28 -16.00
N ASP A 60 16.25 -18.56 -15.43
CA ASP A 60 17.22 -19.53 -15.96
C ASP A 60 16.79 -20.99 -15.82
N VAL A 61 15.84 -21.29 -14.92
CA VAL A 61 15.38 -22.66 -14.61
C VAL A 61 14.11 -23.02 -15.37
N ALA A 62 13.23 -22.04 -15.61
CA ALA A 62 12.00 -22.19 -16.38
C ALA A 62 11.59 -20.82 -16.94
N PRO A 63 10.88 -20.75 -18.09
CA PRO A 63 10.31 -19.50 -18.56
C PRO A 63 9.48 -18.90 -17.43
N SER A 64 9.88 -17.75 -16.92
CA SER A 64 9.26 -17.28 -15.69
C SER A 64 7.83 -16.87 -15.97
N PHE A 65 6.93 -17.40 -15.16
CA PHE A 65 5.54 -16.96 -15.17
C PHE A 65 5.44 -15.44 -14.98
N ARG A 66 6.44 -14.83 -14.32
CA ARG A 66 6.59 -13.38 -14.19
C ARG A 66 6.66 -12.66 -15.53
N SER A 67 7.45 -13.14 -16.49
CA SER A 67 7.52 -12.54 -17.83
C SER A 67 6.15 -12.55 -18.52
N THR A 68 5.46 -13.68 -18.47
CA THR A 68 4.08 -13.81 -18.99
C THR A 68 3.10 -12.88 -18.27
N ALA A 69 3.19 -12.78 -16.93
CA ALA A 69 2.38 -11.88 -16.13
C ALA A 69 2.62 -10.41 -16.50
N CYS A 70 3.89 -10.01 -16.70
CA CYS A 70 4.26 -8.69 -17.19
C CYS A 70 3.68 -8.42 -18.58
N GLN A 71 3.68 -9.41 -19.48
CA GLN A 71 3.11 -9.28 -20.81
C GLN A 71 1.59 -9.06 -20.75
N TRP A 72 0.86 -9.77 -19.89
CA TRP A 72 -0.58 -9.53 -19.71
C TRP A 72 -0.89 -8.12 -19.22
N VAL A 73 -0.09 -7.59 -18.29
CA VAL A 73 -0.20 -6.19 -17.83
C VAL A 73 0.03 -5.20 -18.97
N HIS A 74 1.09 -5.38 -19.77
CA HIS A 74 1.38 -4.51 -20.92
C HIS A 74 0.28 -4.59 -21.98
N ASN A 75 -0.22 -5.79 -22.29
CA ASN A 75 -1.29 -5.97 -23.26
C ASN A 75 -2.58 -5.26 -22.80
N ALA A 76 -2.90 -5.34 -21.51
CA ALA A 76 -4.06 -4.64 -20.95
C ALA A 76 -3.87 -3.11 -21.00
N GLN A 77 -2.67 -2.60 -20.70
CA GLN A 77 -2.35 -1.17 -20.84
C GLN A 77 -2.50 -0.69 -22.29
N GLN A 78 -1.97 -1.44 -23.26
CA GLN A 78 -2.10 -1.13 -24.69
C GLN A 78 -3.56 -1.16 -25.17
N TRP A 79 -4.33 -2.15 -24.71
CA TRP A 79 -5.74 -2.24 -25.06
C TRP A 79 -6.53 -1.03 -24.55
N LEU A 80 -6.24 -0.57 -23.32
CA LEU A 80 -6.87 0.60 -22.70
C LEU A 80 -6.41 1.95 -23.29
N SER A 81 -5.19 2.04 -23.82
CA SER A 81 -4.67 3.28 -24.42
C SER A 81 -5.19 3.53 -25.85
N THR A 82 -5.75 2.50 -26.51
CA THR A 82 -6.37 2.63 -27.83
C THR A 82 -7.61 3.53 -27.75
N PRO A 83 -7.86 4.44 -28.75
CA PRO A 83 -8.94 5.42 -28.70
C PRO A 83 -10.29 4.83 -28.26
N THR A 84 -10.87 5.44 -27.22
CA THR A 84 -12.05 4.92 -26.54
C THR A 84 -13.27 5.02 -27.46
N ARG A 85 -13.73 3.88 -27.98
CA ARG A 85 -15.06 3.78 -28.60
C ARG A 85 -16.11 3.67 -27.51
N LYS A 86 -17.29 4.28 -27.70
CA LYS A 86 -18.45 4.15 -26.77
C LYS A 86 -18.75 2.68 -26.43
N ALA A 87 -18.50 1.77 -27.37
CA ALA A 87 -18.64 0.32 -27.21
C ALA A 87 -17.72 -0.32 -26.14
N ARG A 88 -16.68 0.38 -25.64
CA ARG A 88 -15.78 -0.12 -24.60
C ARG A 88 -16.13 0.37 -23.19
N LEU A 89 -17.18 1.20 -23.06
CA LEU A 89 -17.72 1.63 -21.77
C LEU A 89 -18.64 0.53 -21.21
N THR A 90 -18.05 -0.63 -20.93
CA THR A 90 -18.73 -1.83 -20.44
C THR A 90 -18.26 -2.16 -19.04
N THR A 91 -19.04 -2.98 -18.33
CA THR A 91 -18.65 -3.52 -17.02
C THR A 91 -17.31 -4.26 -17.12
N ASP A 92 -17.08 -5.02 -18.19
CA ASP A 92 -15.81 -5.73 -18.41
C ASP A 92 -14.63 -4.80 -18.61
N GLY A 93 -14.82 -3.68 -19.33
CA GLY A 93 -13.79 -2.66 -19.50
C GLY A 93 -13.39 -2.02 -18.17
N LEU A 94 -14.37 -1.76 -17.30
CA LEU A 94 -14.13 -1.21 -15.97
C LEU A 94 -13.48 -2.23 -15.02
N GLN A 95 -13.92 -3.49 -15.06
CA GLN A 95 -13.27 -4.60 -14.36
C GLN A 95 -11.81 -4.74 -14.77
N LEU A 96 -11.51 -4.65 -16.07
CA LEU A 96 -10.16 -4.70 -16.60
C LEU A 96 -9.31 -3.54 -16.06
N GLN A 97 -9.84 -2.32 -15.99
CA GLN A 97 -9.13 -1.18 -15.40
C GLN A 97 -8.82 -1.41 -13.92
N CYS A 98 -9.77 -1.89 -13.11
CA CYS A 98 -9.55 -2.20 -11.70
C CYS A 98 -8.52 -3.32 -11.50
N LEU A 99 -8.61 -4.40 -12.29
CA LEU A 99 -7.64 -5.50 -12.29
C LEU A 99 -6.26 -4.99 -12.66
N LEU A 100 -6.14 -4.08 -13.63
CA LEU A 100 -4.87 -3.53 -14.05
C LEU A 100 -4.24 -2.69 -12.93
N VAL A 101 -5.01 -1.82 -12.25
CA VAL A 101 -4.51 -1.05 -11.10
C VAL A 101 -3.98 -1.98 -9.99
N LEU A 102 -4.69 -3.06 -9.71
CA LEU A 102 -4.27 -4.04 -8.71
C LEU A 102 -3.03 -4.82 -9.17
N ALA A 103 -3.00 -5.30 -10.42
CA ALA A 103 -1.89 -6.03 -11.01
C ALA A 103 -0.59 -5.20 -11.01
N SER A 104 -0.67 -3.93 -11.41
CA SER A 104 0.46 -2.99 -11.40
C SER A 104 1.09 -2.84 -10.01
N GLN A 105 0.27 -2.84 -8.95
CA GLN A 105 0.78 -2.75 -7.59
C GLN A 105 1.38 -4.07 -7.11
N VAL A 106 0.69 -5.19 -7.23
CA VAL A 106 1.15 -6.47 -6.67
C VAL A 106 2.36 -7.05 -7.41
N LEU A 107 2.53 -6.73 -8.70
CA LEU A 107 3.67 -7.14 -9.52
C LEU A 107 4.80 -6.10 -9.58
N ALA A 108 4.61 -4.94 -8.96
CA ALA A 108 5.51 -3.80 -9.03
C ALA A 108 5.82 -3.33 -10.47
N ILE A 109 4.78 -3.25 -11.31
CA ILE A 109 4.86 -2.79 -12.71
C ILE A 109 4.16 -1.43 -12.81
N GLY A 110 4.92 -0.35 -12.69
CA GLY A 110 4.37 1.00 -12.70
C GLY A 110 3.42 1.28 -11.54
N GLY A 111 3.61 0.61 -10.39
CA GLY A 111 2.75 0.78 -9.22
C GLY A 111 2.67 2.21 -8.69
N ASP A 112 3.71 3.02 -8.90
CA ASP A 112 3.74 4.44 -8.53
C ASP A 112 2.78 5.30 -9.36
N LEU A 113 2.28 4.77 -10.49
CA LEU A 113 1.29 5.42 -11.35
C LEU A 113 -0.16 5.03 -10.99
N ALA A 114 -0.37 4.33 -9.87
CA ALA A 114 -1.69 3.85 -9.46
C ALA A 114 -2.73 4.98 -9.34
N TYR A 115 -2.34 6.18 -8.87
CA TYR A 115 -3.24 7.33 -8.76
C TYR A 115 -3.79 7.79 -10.12
N ILE A 116 -2.94 7.87 -11.14
CA ILE A 116 -3.37 8.26 -12.49
C ILE A 116 -4.29 7.19 -13.09
N ALA A 117 -3.89 5.91 -12.95
CA ALA A 117 -4.65 4.79 -13.49
C ALA A 117 -6.04 4.67 -12.86
N ILE A 118 -6.15 4.77 -11.53
CA ILE A 118 -7.44 4.72 -10.85
C ILE A 118 -8.29 5.97 -11.11
N GLY A 119 -7.67 7.15 -11.29
CA GLY A 119 -8.38 8.35 -11.72
C GLY A 119 -9.08 8.19 -13.07
N ASN A 120 -8.52 7.40 -13.99
CA ASN A 120 -9.19 7.04 -15.24
C ASN A 120 -10.41 6.13 -14.98
N ALA A 121 -10.26 5.13 -14.12
CA ALA A 121 -11.37 4.24 -13.75
C ALA A 121 -12.52 4.98 -13.05
N VAL A 122 -12.20 5.93 -12.16
CA VAL A 122 -13.18 6.82 -11.54
C VAL A 122 -13.98 7.58 -12.60
N ARG A 123 -13.31 8.25 -13.54
CA ARG A 123 -13.99 9.02 -14.61
C ARG A 123 -14.81 8.12 -15.53
N THR A 124 -14.28 6.95 -15.88
CA THR A 124 -15.00 5.94 -16.68
C THR A 124 -16.26 5.47 -15.96
N ALA A 125 -16.17 5.15 -14.67
CA ALA A 125 -17.30 4.73 -13.85
C ALA A 125 -18.36 5.83 -13.69
N ILE A 126 -17.94 7.08 -13.48
CA ILE A 126 -18.85 8.24 -13.41
C ILE A 126 -19.58 8.42 -14.75
N GLN A 127 -18.85 8.36 -15.87
CA GLN A 127 -19.42 8.45 -17.22
C GLN A 127 -20.44 7.34 -17.50
N MET A 128 -20.22 6.14 -16.95
CA MET A 128 -21.15 5.01 -17.01
C MET A 128 -22.31 5.10 -16.00
N GLY A 129 -22.29 6.08 -15.09
CA GLY A 129 -23.33 6.29 -14.08
C GLY A 129 -23.22 5.41 -12.84
N LEU A 130 -22.05 4.87 -12.48
CA LEU A 130 -21.88 4.01 -11.29
C LEU A 130 -21.89 4.79 -9.96
N HIS A 131 -21.68 6.10 -10.01
CA HIS A 131 -21.83 7.01 -8.86
C HIS A 131 -23.30 7.24 -8.47
N ARG A 132 -24.25 6.75 -9.27
CA ARG A 132 -25.68 6.76 -8.97
C ARG A 132 -26.13 5.37 -8.56
N ASP A 133 -26.89 5.28 -7.48
CA ASP A 133 -27.39 4.00 -6.98
C ASP A 133 -28.27 3.32 -8.04
N PRO A 134 -28.08 2.02 -8.29
CA PRO A 134 -28.90 1.26 -9.23
C PRO A 134 -30.41 1.39 -9.06
N ARG A 135 -30.91 1.68 -7.85
CA ARG A 135 -32.36 1.89 -7.59
C ARG A 135 -32.96 3.02 -8.43
N ASN A 136 -32.13 3.96 -8.88
CA ASN A 136 -32.56 5.11 -9.67
C ASN A 136 -32.75 4.77 -11.16
N PHE A 137 -32.43 3.54 -11.58
CA PHE A 137 -32.53 3.08 -12.97
C PHE A 137 -33.64 2.04 -13.12
N ALA A 138 -34.60 2.31 -14.00
CA ALA A 138 -35.80 1.47 -14.16
C ALA A 138 -35.56 0.11 -14.87
N LYS A 139 -34.42 -0.08 -15.53
CA LYS A 139 -34.13 -1.25 -16.40
C LYS A 139 -32.75 -1.81 -16.11
N MET A 140 -32.60 -2.48 -14.97
CA MET A 140 -31.35 -3.13 -14.57
C MET A 140 -31.66 -4.45 -13.85
N SER A 141 -30.95 -5.53 -14.20
CA SER A 141 -31.10 -6.79 -13.47
C SER A 141 -30.49 -6.69 -12.07
N ILE A 142 -30.92 -7.54 -11.14
CA ILE A 142 -30.37 -7.54 -9.77
C ILE A 142 -28.86 -7.83 -9.77
N LEU A 143 -28.42 -8.78 -10.59
CA LEU A 143 -27.00 -9.11 -10.71
C LEU A 143 -26.21 -7.89 -11.22
N GLU A 144 -26.69 -7.21 -12.26
CA GLU A 144 -26.01 -6.02 -12.80
C GLU A 144 -25.96 -4.89 -11.76
N ALA A 145 -27.06 -4.63 -11.07
CA ALA A 145 -27.14 -3.63 -10.00
C ALA A 145 -26.11 -3.91 -8.89
N GLU A 146 -26.06 -5.15 -8.42
CA GLU A 146 -25.15 -5.55 -7.35
C GLU A 146 -23.68 -5.50 -7.81
N VAL A 147 -23.36 -5.96 -9.02
CA VAL A 147 -22.01 -5.85 -9.60
C VAL A 147 -21.57 -4.39 -9.72
N ARG A 148 -22.48 -3.47 -10.09
CA ARG A 148 -22.18 -2.04 -10.16
C ARG A 148 -21.90 -1.43 -8.78
N ARG A 149 -22.67 -1.78 -7.74
CA ARG A 149 -22.39 -1.33 -6.35
C ARG A 149 -21.03 -1.82 -5.88
N ARG A 150 -20.71 -3.11 -6.13
CA ARG A 150 -19.41 -3.72 -5.77
C ARG A 150 -18.25 -3.06 -6.48
N LEU A 151 -18.38 -2.83 -7.79
CA LEU A 151 -17.35 -2.15 -8.57
C LEU A 151 -17.14 -0.71 -8.10
N TRP A 152 -18.21 0.04 -7.85
CA TRP A 152 -18.11 1.39 -7.32
C TRP A 152 -17.40 1.44 -5.97
N ALA A 153 -17.76 0.56 -5.03
CA ALA A 153 -17.09 0.43 -3.74
C ALA A 153 -15.60 0.07 -3.89
N THR A 154 -15.25 -0.84 -4.81
CA THR A 154 -13.85 -1.20 -5.11
C THR A 154 -13.07 -0.01 -5.68
N ILE A 155 -13.67 0.76 -6.59
CA ILE A 155 -13.04 1.95 -7.19
C ILE A 155 -12.79 3.01 -6.13
N LEU A 156 -13.74 3.25 -5.23
CA LEU A 156 -13.58 4.18 -4.12
C LEU A 156 -12.46 3.75 -3.16
N GLU A 157 -12.33 2.45 -2.88
CA GLU A 157 -11.25 1.90 -2.06
C GLU A 157 -9.88 2.08 -2.73
N LEU A 158 -9.74 1.68 -3.99
CA LEU A 158 -8.49 1.83 -4.73
C LEU A 158 -8.10 3.31 -4.89
N ASN A 159 -9.08 4.19 -5.15
CA ASN A 159 -8.86 5.64 -5.26
C ASN A 159 -8.37 6.22 -3.92
N LEU A 160 -8.95 5.80 -2.81
CA LEU A 160 -8.52 6.21 -1.47
C LEU A 160 -7.07 5.84 -1.19
N GLN A 161 -6.71 4.56 -1.40
CA GLN A 161 -5.34 4.07 -1.14
C GLN A 161 -4.32 4.76 -2.05
N ALA A 162 -4.63 4.89 -3.34
CA ALA A 162 -3.74 5.54 -4.30
C ALA A 162 -3.59 7.04 -4.04
N SER A 163 -4.65 7.72 -3.57
CA SER A 163 -4.57 9.15 -3.23
C SER A 163 -3.72 9.38 -1.99
N MET A 164 -3.84 8.51 -0.98
CA MET A 164 -2.93 8.51 0.17
C MET A 164 -1.49 8.32 -0.27
N ASP A 165 -1.23 7.33 -1.14
CA ASP A 165 0.11 7.02 -1.65
C ASP A 165 0.74 8.16 -2.44
N ALA A 166 -0.06 8.86 -3.23
CA ALA A 166 0.40 9.98 -4.06
C ALA A 166 0.44 11.32 -3.30
N GLY A 167 0.07 11.36 -2.01
CA GLY A 167 0.07 12.61 -1.23
C GLY A 167 -0.97 13.63 -1.73
N VAL A 168 -2.09 13.16 -2.28
CA VAL A 168 -3.15 14.03 -2.85
C VAL A 168 -4.52 13.71 -2.25
N PRO A 169 -5.49 14.64 -2.28
CA PRO A 169 -6.86 14.36 -1.89
C PRO A 169 -7.54 13.37 -2.86
N PRO A 170 -8.51 12.56 -2.39
CA PRO A 170 -9.29 11.68 -3.26
C PRO A 170 -10.06 12.46 -4.33
N THR A 171 -10.06 11.91 -5.55
CA THR A 171 -10.66 12.56 -6.75
C THR A 171 -12.18 12.75 -6.69
N VAL A 172 -12.88 12.03 -5.80
CA VAL A 172 -14.34 12.04 -5.65
C VAL A 172 -14.68 12.44 -4.23
N SER A 173 -15.59 13.40 -4.06
CA SER A 173 -16.12 13.79 -2.75
C SER A 173 -17.23 12.85 -2.31
N LEU A 174 -17.45 12.75 -1.00
CA LEU A 174 -18.53 11.94 -0.42
C LEU A 174 -19.94 12.45 -0.77
N VAL A 175 -20.06 13.66 -1.33
CA VAL A 175 -21.33 14.24 -1.80
C VAL A 175 -21.57 14.03 -3.30
N ASP A 176 -20.59 13.50 -4.03
CA ASP A 176 -20.65 13.36 -5.49
C ASP A 176 -21.35 12.05 -5.93
N PHE A 177 -21.69 11.17 -4.99
CA PHE A 177 -22.35 9.89 -5.27
C PHE A 177 -23.43 9.57 -4.23
N ASP A 178 -24.44 8.82 -4.66
CA ASP A 178 -25.54 8.33 -3.80
C ASP A 178 -25.62 6.79 -3.75
N THR A 179 -24.70 6.09 -4.42
CA THR A 179 -24.59 4.63 -4.40
C THR A 179 -24.39 4.08 -2.99
N GLU A 180 -25.28 3.19 -2.57
CA GLU A 180 -25.22 2.54 -1.25
C GLU A 180 -24.21 1.39 -1.22
N ALA A 181 -23.94 0.89 -0.01
CA ALA A 181 -23.08 -0.28 0.19
C ALA A 181 -23.60 -1.50 -0.60
N PRO A 182 -22.70 -2.36 -1.13
CA PRO A 182 -23.07 -3.64 -1.74
C PRO A 182 -23.88 -4.50 -0.76
N SER A 183 -24.81 -5.32 -1.23
CA SER A 183 -25.72 -6.11 -0.38
C SER A 183 -25.00 -7.23 0.39
N ASN A 184 -25.44 -7.59 1.61
CA ASN A 184 -24.78 -8.65 2.39
C ASN A 184 -25.16 -10.06 1.90
N VAL A 185 -24.47 -10.55 0.87
CA VAL A 185 -24.78 -11.80 0.16
C VAL A 185 -23.51 -12.57 -0.24
N ASN A 186 -23.63 -13.89 -0.44
CA ASN A 186 -22.60 -14.66 -1.13
C ASN A 186 -22.82 -14.56 -2.65
N ASP A 187 -21.78 -14.79 -3.44
CA ASP A 187 -21.92 -14.70 -4.90
C ASP A 187 -22.80 -15.78 -5.49
N VAL A 188 -22.73 -16.98 -4.92
CA VAL A 188 -23.53 -18.12 -5.37
C VAL A 188 -25.04 -17.90 -5.21
N ASP A 189 -25.45 -16.91 -4.41
CA ASP A 189 -26.85 -16.60 -4.14
C ASP A 189 -27.46 -15.65 -5.20
N ILE A 190 -26.65 -15.10 -6.11
CA ILE A 190 -27.08 -14.14 -7.14
C ILE A 190 -26.65 -14.65 -8.52
N GLY A 191 -27.61 -14.76 -9.44
CA GLY A 191 -27.39 -15.17 -10.83
C GLY A 191 -28.16 -14.31 -11.83
N ALA A 192 -28.02 -14.64 -13.11
CA ALA A 192 -28.64 -13.90 -14.21
C ALA A 192 -30.18 -13.89 -14.16
N HIS A 193 -30.78 -14.89 -13.51
CA HIS A 193 -32.23 -15.05 -13.38
C HIS A 193 -32.74 -14.76 -11.95
N THR A 194 -31.96 -14.04 -11.14
CA THR A 194 -32.39 -13.66 -9.78
C THR A 194 -33.36 -12.48 -9.84
N ASP A 195 -34.60 -12.72 -9.43
CA ASP A 195 -35.67 -11.70 -9.39
C ASP A 195 -35.79 -10.96 -8.05
N THR A 196 -35.23 -11.53 -6.97
CA THR A 196 -35.18 -10.90 -5.65
C THR A 196 -33.87 -11.22 -4.94
N ILE A 197 -33.26 -10.23 -4.30
CA ILE A 197 -32.08 -10.42 -3.44
C ILE A 197 -32.52 -10.69 -2.00
N ARG A 198 -31.96 -11.72 -1.37
CA ARG A 198 -32.18 -12.03 0.06
C ARG A 198 -30.89 -11.74 0.82
N GLU A 199 -30.85 -10.60 1.50
CA GLU A 199 -29.69 -10.23 2.31
C GLU A 199 -29.62 -11.08 3.58
N TYR A 200 -28.40 -11.49 3.93
CA TYR A 200 -28.12 -12.11 5.21
C TYR A 200 -28.11 -11.05 6.32
N PRO A 201 -28.48 -11.42 7.56
CA PRO A 201 -28.32 -10.56 8.73
C PRO A 201 -26.90 -9.98 8.85
N ALA A 202 -26.78 -8.77 9.41
CA ALA A 202 -25.51 -8.04 9.43
C ALA A 202 -24.39 -8.74 10.23
N ASP A 203 -24.74 -9.63 11.15
CA ASP A 203 -23.84 -10.46 11.95
C ASP A 203 -23.36 -11.73 11.21
N VAL A 204 -23.99 -12.08 10.09
CA VAL A 204 -23.59 -13.22 9.27
C VAL A 204 -22.54 -12.81 8.24
N VAL A 205 -21.41 -13.51 8.26
CA VAL A 205 -20.31 -13.29 7.33
C VAL A 205 -20.60 -13.92 5.97
N THR A 206 -20.50 -13.11 4.92
CA THR A 206 -20.67 -13.46 3.51
C THR A 206 -19.45 -13.05 2.69
N ASP A 207 -19.47 -13.32 1.38
CA ASP A 207 -18.38 -12.94 0.48
C ASP A 207 -18.19 -11.41 0.35
N THR A 208 -19.21 -10.62 0.71
CA THR A 208 -19.20 -9.15 0.64
C THR A 208 -18.89 -8.47 1.97
N SER A 209 -18.80 -9.22 3.09
CA SER A 209 -18.70 -8.62 4.43
C SER A 209 -17.49 -7.73 4.64
N LEU A 210 -16.30 -8.10 4.14
CA LEU A 210 -15.10 -7.28 4.31
C LEU A 210 -15.18 -5.98 3.49
N GLN A 211 -15.64 -6.05 2.23
CA GLN A 211 -15.86 -4.84 1.42
C GLN A 211 -16.90 -3.92 2.06
N ARG A 212 -18.03 -4.46 2.53
CA ARG A 212 -19.07 -3.70 3.24
C ARG A 212 -18.54 -3.04 4.51
N PHE A 213 -17.71 -3.75 5.27
CA PHE A 213 -17.07 -3.21 6.46
C PHE A 213 -16.15 -2.04 6.15
N LEU A 214 -15.29 -2.17 5.14
CA LEU A 214 -14.41 -1.08 4.68
C LEU A 214 -15.19 0.12 4.14
N PHE A 215 -16.30 -0.14 3.42
CA PHE A 215 -17.21 0.88 2.90
C PHE A 215 -17.96 1.62 4.02
N GLY A 216 -18.39 0.92 5.08
CA GLY A 216 -19.01 1.56 6.25
C GLY A 216 -18.09 2.56 6.96
N LEU A 217 -16.77 2.39 6.83
CA LEU A 217 -15.75 3.29 7.36
C LEU A 217 -15.30 4.36 6.35
N LEU A 218 -15.82 4.35 5.12
CA LEU A 218 -15.34 5.17 4.02
C LEU A 218 -15.27 6.66 4.38
N ARG A 219 -16.28 7.18 5.07
CA ARG A 219 -16.34 8.60 5.47
C ARG A 219 -15.14 9.01 6.31
N SER A 220 -14.91 8.35 7.44
CA SER A 220 -13.79 8.66 8.34
C SER A 220 -12.45 8.51 7.63
N ARG A 221 -12.34 7.53 6.72
CA ARG A 221 -11.10 7.26 5.97
C ARG A 221 -10.85 8.33 4.90
N TYR A 222 -11.88 8.77 4.17
CA TYR A 222 -11.79 9.87 3.20
C TYR A 222 -11.45 11.19 3.88
N GLU A 223 -12.08 11.49 5.02
CA GLU A 223 -11.80 12.71 5.78
C GLU A 223 -10.33 12.76 6.21
N ILE A 224 -9.77 11.64 6.68
CA ILE A 224 -8.34 11.56 7.01
C ILE A 224 -7.49 11.91 5.79
N VAL A 225 -7.69 11.23 4.65
CA VAL A 225 -6.86 11.46 3.44
C VAL A 225 -7.01 12.89 2.92
N GLN A 226 -8.22 13.44 2.91
CA GLN A 226 -8.47 14.83 2.54
C GLN A 226 -7.74 15.82 3.46
N ARG A 227 -7.64 15.53 4.76
CA ARG A 227 -7.01 16.42 5.74
C ARG A 227 -5.49 16.34 5.70
N ILE A 228 -4.91 15.14 5.57
CA ILE A 228 -3.44 14.97 5.52
C ILE A 228 -2.83 15.46 4.20
N ASN A 229 -3.60 15.42 3.10
CA ASN A 229 -3.13 15.80 1.77
C ASN A 229 -3.77 17.09 1.23
N GLY A 230 -4.63 17.72 2.03
CA GLY A 230 -5.30 18.96 1.66
C GLY A 230 -4.44 20.20 1.93
N ILE A 231 -5.01 21.37 1.65
CA ILE A 231 -4.39 22.64 2.07
C ILE A 231 -4.27 22.62 3.61
N PRO A 232 -3.09 22.95 4.17
CA PRO A 232 -2.89 22.93 5.62
C PRO A 232 -3.97 23.72 6.35
N SER A 233 -4.74 23.01 7.16
CA SER A 233 -5.74 23.58 8.06
C SER A 233 -5.60 22.89 9.41
N PRO A 234 -5.54 23.63 10.52
CA PRO A 234 -5.48 23.02 11.84
C PRO A 234 -6.72 22.16 12.07
N MET A 235 -6.50 20.98 12.67
CA MET A 235 -7.56 20.09 13.12
C MET A 235 -7.58 20.12 14.64
N SER A 236 -8.77 20.28 15.23
CA SER A 236 -8.94 20.15 16.67
C SER A 236 -8.71 18.71 17.11
N TYR A 237 -8.34 18.51 18.38
CA TYR A 237 -8.17 17.16 18.92
C TYR A 237 -9.47 16.35 18.87
N ASP A 238 -10.62 17.00 19.05
CA ASP A 238 -11.93 16.34 18.95
C ASP A 238 -12.21 15.82 17.54
N GLU A 239 -11.89 16.60 16.50
CA GLU A 239 -11.99 16.14 15.11
C GLU A 239 -11.04 14.95 14.83
N ILE A 240 -9.80 15.00 15.34
CA ILE A 240 -8.84 13.88 15.20
C ILE A 240 -9.39 12.62 15.87
N HIS A 241 -9.94 12.74 17.08
CA HIS A 241 -10.54 11.62 17.80
C HIS A 241 -11.78 11.07 17.08
N ALA A 242 -12.61 11.94 16.51
CA ALA A 242 -13.81 11.56 15.77
C ALA A 242 -13.50 10.67 14.56
N VAL A 243 -12.42 10.96 13.82
CA VAL A 243 -11.97 10.12 12.69
C VAL A 243 -11.14 8.92 13.14
N THR A 244 -10.43 9.00 14.28
CA THR A 244 -9.56 7.92 14.77
C THR A 244 -10.34 6.79 15.43
N ASN A 245 -11.33 7.11 16.26
CA ASN A 245 -12.02 6.13 17.10
C ASN A 245 -12.74 5.03 16.29
N PRO A 246 -13.48 5.33 15.19
CA PRO A 246 -14.09 4.30 14.36
C PRO A 246 -13.06 3.35 13.77
N LEU A 247 -11.93 3.87 13.26
CA LEU A 247 -10.86 3.07 12.67
C LEU A 247 -10.14 2.19 13.71
N ALA A 248 -9.86 2.74 14.89
CA ALA A 248 -9.24 1.98 15.97
C ALA A 248 -10.16 0.86 16.49
N ALA A 249 -11.46 1.13 16.59
CA ALA A 249 -12.47 0.12 16.94
C ALA A 249 -12.58 -0.97 15.86
N ALA A 250 -12.62 -0.55 14.59
CA ALA A 250 -12.63 -1.45 13.44
C ALA A 250 -11.42 -2.39 13.43
N CYS A 251 -10.22 -1.86 13.71
CA CYS A 251 -9.02 -2.69 13.84
C CYS A 251 -9.20 -3.78 14.92
N ARG A 252 -9.91 -3.53 16.02
CA ARG A 252 -10.16 -4.58 17.05
C ARG A 252 -11.21 -5.60 16.62
N GLN A 253 -12.24 -5.18 15.89
CA GLN A 253 -13.39 -6.01 15.50
C GLN A 253 -13.17 -6.85 14.23
N ARG A 254 -12.14 -6.54 13.43
CA ARG A 254 -11.86 -7.17 12.12
C ARG A 254 -11.85 -8.69 12.09
N LYS A 255 -11.50 -9.34 13.21
CA LYS A 255 -11.42 -10.81 13.30
C LYS A 255 -12.77 -11.49 13.07
N ALA A 256 -13.88 -10.80 13.35
CA ALA A 256 -15.23 -11.32 13.17
C ALA A 256 -15.68 -11.36 11.70
N LEU A 257 -14.89 -10.84 10.75
CA LEU A 257 -15.31 -10.62 9.36
C LEU A 257 -14.90 -11.74 8.39
N THR A 258 -14.38 -12.87 8.87
CA THR A 258 -13.89 -13.96 8.03
C THR A 258 -14.69 -15.23 8.20
N LYS A 259 -15.30 -15.70 7.10
CA LYS A 259 -16.04 -16.97 6.99
C LYS A 259 -15.12 -18.20 6.99
N VAL A 260 -13.88 -18.01 6.52
CA VAL A 260 -12.89 -19.07 6.34
C VAL A 260 -12.03 -19.18 7.59
N VAL A 261 -11.58 -20.40 7.91
CA VAL A 261 -10.58 -20.68 8.93
C VAL A 261 -9.29 -21.08 8.23
N GLY A 262 -8.13 -20.65 8.76
CA GLY A 262 -6.82 -20.98 8.19
C GLY A 262 -6.12 -19.79 7.54
N THR A 263 -5.21 -20.07 6.61
CA THR A 263 -4.30 -19.08 6.01
C THR A 263 -5.01 -17.95 5.27
N GLU A 264 -6.09 -18.26 4.55
CA GLU A 264 -6.89 -17.26 3.83
C GLU A 264 -7.57 -16.25 4.77
N ALA A 265 -7.99 -16.70 5.96
CA ALA A 265 -8.57 -15.82 6.98
C ALA A 265 -7.52 -14.82 7.49
N ILE A 266 -6.31 -15.33 7.77
CA ILE A 266 -5.17 -14.52 8.21
C ILE A 266 -4.79 -13.50 7.13
N PHE A 267 -4.76 -13.91 5.85
CA PHE A 267 -4.50 -12.99 4.74
C PHE A 267 -5.53 -11.85 4.69
N ARG A 268 -6.83 -12.18 4.81
CA ARG A 268 -7.91 -11.19 4.84
C ARG A 268 -7.78 -10.23 6.02
N HIS A 269 -7.43 -10.73 7.20
CA HIS A 269 -7.18 -9.89 8.38
C HIS A 269 -5.99 -8.96 8.17
N ASN A 270 -4.90 -9.47 7.63
CA ASN A 270 -3.70 -8.69 7.35
C ASN A 270 -3.96 -7.60 6.29
N MET A 271 -4.74 -7.93 5.24
CA MET A 271 -5.17 -6.95 4.24
C MET A 271 -6.06 -5.87 4.85
N ALA A 272 -7.03 -6.23 5.70
CA ALA A 272 -7.87 -5.25 6.40
C ALA A 272 -7.04 -4.35 7.33
N ASP A 273 -6.08 -4.91 8.07
CA ASP A 273 -5.15 -4.15 8.90
C ASP A 273 -4.34 -3.17 8.06
N LEU A 274 -3.82 -3.60 6.90
CA LEU A 274 -3.07 -2.73 5.99
C LEU A 274 -3.93 -1.54 5.55
N LEU A 275 -5.15 -1.79 5.06
CA LEU A 275 -6.02 -0.76 4.50
C LEU A 275 -6.54 0.25 5.56
N LEU A 276 -6.53 -0.12 6.84
CA LEU A 276 -6.99 0.72 7.96
C LEU A 276 -5.84 1.38 8.72
N ARG A 277 -4.81 0.63 9.12
CA ARG A 277 -3.74 1.13 10.00
C ARG A 277 -2.82 2.12 9.32
N ARG A 278 -2.68 2.05 8.00
CA ARG A 278 -1.94 3.07 7.22
C ARG A 278 -2.54 4.46 7.39
N LEU A 279 -3.87 4.59 7.47
CA LEU A 279 -4.53 5.88 7.74
C LEU A 279 -4.18 6.41 9.12
N LEU A 280 -4.19 5.54 10.14
CA LEU A 280 -3.81 5.90 11.50
C LEU A 280 -2.35 6.35 11.57
N LEU A 281 -1.45 5.63 10.88
CA LEU A 281 -0.04 6.01 10.78
C LEU A 281 0.16 7.40 10.17
N CYS A 282 -0.42 7.63 8.99
CA CYS A 282 -0.24 8.89 8.28
C CYS A 282 -0.84 10.09 9.05
N LEU A 283 -1.93 9.88 9.79
CA LEU A 283 -2.54 10.94 10.60
C LEU A 283 -1.75 11.22 11.88
N HIS A 284 -1.36 10.17 12.63
CA HIS A 284 -0.84 10.33 14.00
C HIS A 284 0.67 10.58 14.04
N ARG A 285 1.45 10.08 13.09
CA ARG A 285 2.92 10.23 13.09
C ARG A 285 3.37 11.70 13.09
N PRO A 286 2.85 12.58 12.21
CA PRO A 286 3.26 14.00 12.22
C PRO A 286 2.84 14.71 13.53
N LEU A 287 1.66 14.36 14.05
CA LEU A 287 1.13 14.95 15.28
C LEU A 287 1.90 14.52 16.53
N ALA A 288 2.52 13.34 16.51
CA ALA A 288 3.31 12.83 17.63
C ALA A 288 4.51 13.73 17.98
N GLY A 289 5.01 14.55 17.06
CA GLY A 289 6.07 15.54 17.30
C GLY A 289 5.55 16.95 17.59
N GLN A 290 4.36 17.30 17.09
CA GLN A 290 3.84 18.67 17.10
C GLN A 290 2.82 18.95 18.23
N ALA A 291 2.24 17.90 18.81
CA ALA A 291 1.19 18.04 19.83
C ALA A 291 1.74 18.52 21.19
N SER A 292 0.84 19.14 21.99
CA SER A 292 1.14 19.49 23.38
C SER A 292 1.60 18.26 24.20
N PRO A 293 2.45 18.44 25.23
CA PRO A 293 2.98 17.32 26.04
C PRO A 293 1.90 16.39 26.60
N HIS A 294 0.75 16.93 26.99
CA HIS A 294 -0.38 16.15 27.52
C HIS A 294 -1.03 15.21 26.48
N HIS A 295 -1.00 15.56 25.19
CA HIS A 295 -1.63 14.76 24.12
C HIS A 295 -0.61 13.94 23.33
N GLN A 296 0.67 14.26 23.45
CA GLN A 296 1.75 13.61 22.69
C GLN A 296 1.79 12.09 22.89
N PHE A 297 1.56 11.62 24.12
CA PHE A 297 1.51 10.19 24.43
C PHE A 297 0.44 9.44 23.64
N TYR A 298 -0.74 10.04 23.45
CA TYR A 298 -1.83 9.44 22.69
C TYR A 298 -1.43 9.25 21.23
N PHE A 299 -0.91 10.29 20.58
CA PHE A 299 -0.51 10.23 19.16
C PHE A 299 0.65 9.25 18.93
N ARG A 300 1.67 9.27 19.82
CA ARG A 300 2.78 8.31 19.79
C ARG A 300 2.29 6.88 19.90
N LYS A 301 1.42 6.60 20.88
CA LYS A 301 0.88 5.26 21.11
C LYS A 301 0.10 4.73 19.90
N ILE A 302 -0.82 5.52 19.35
CA ILE A 302 -1.61 5.09 18.18
C ILE A 302 -0.71 4.87 16.97
N SER A 303 0.27 5.75 16.74
CA SER A 303 1.24 5.61 15.66
C SER A 303 2.09 4.35 15.82
N LEU A 304 2.65 4.10 17.00
CA LEU A 304 3.48 2.93 17.27
C LEU A 304 2.69 1.62 17.19
N ASP A 305 1.50 1.57 17.80
CA ASP A 305 0.60 0.40 17.75
C ASP A 305 0.21 0.05 16.30
N ALA A 306 -0.01 1.07 15.46
CA ALA A 306 -0.28 0.88 14.05
C ALA A 306 0.97 0.42 13.28
N ALA A 307 2.14 0.98 13.57
CA ALA A 307 3.41 0.66 12.90
C ALA A 307 3.82 -0.78 13.17
N MET A 308 3.80 -1.19 14.43
CA MET A 308 4.16 -2.56 14.85
C MET A 308 3.24 -3.60 14.21
N ALA A 309 1.92 -3.35 14.17
CA ALA A 309 0.97 -4.27 13.55
C ALA A 309 1.15 -4.38 12.02
N VAL A 310 1.58 -3.31 11.36
CA VAL A 310 1.85 -3.30 9.91
C VAL A 310 3.20 -3.94 9.58
N LEU A 311 4.23 -3.73 10.41
CA LEU A 311 5.56 -4.32 10.25
C LEU A 311 5.56 -5.81 10.57
N SER A 312 4.89 -6.22 11.66
CA SER A 312 4.85 -7.60 12.13
C SER A 312 3.42 -8.15 12.09
N PRO A 313 2.84 -8.33 10.89
CA PRO A 313 1.50 -8.91 10.75
C PRO A 313 1.49 -10.37 11.23
N THR A 314 0.29 -10.92 11.45
CA THR A 314 0.18 -12.35 11.79
C THR A 314 0.75 -13.19 10.66
N HIS A 315 1.57 -14.19 10.99
CA HIS A 315 2.31 -14.95 9.99
C HIS A 315 1.38 -15.59 8.96
N ASN A 316 1.60 -15.23 7.70
CA ASN A 316 1.00 -15.84 6.53
C ASN A 316 2.00 -15.75 5.36
N PRO A 317 2.42 -16.88 4.76
CA PRO A 317 3.50 -16.88 3.78
C PRO A 317 3.12 -16.13 2.50
N GLU A 318 1.87 -16.25 2.04
CA GLU A 318 1.39 -15.57 0.83
C GLU A 318 1.40 -14.04 1.01
N TYR A 319 0.91 -13.54 2.14
CA TYR A 319 0.92 -12.12 2.50
C TYR A 319 2.35 -11.61 2.70
N SER A 320 3.21 -12.38 3.37
CA SER A 320 4.62 -12.04 3.59
C SER A 320 5.39 -11.90 2.26
N HIS A 321 5.10 -12.77 1.30
CA HIS A 321 5.67 -12.66 -0.04
C HIS A 321 5.14 -11.41 -0.76
N LEU A 322 3.82 -11.22 -0.80
CA LEU A 322 3.17 -10.07 -1.44
C LEU A 322 3.75 -8.74 -0.97
N ILE A 323 3.88 -8.54 0.34
CA ILE A 323 4.40 -7.29 0.90
C ILE A 323 5.91 -7.09 0.70
N SER A 324 6.64 -8.13 0.30
CA SER A 324 8.07 -8.07 -0.01
C SER A 324 8.32 -7.72 -1.49
N VAL A 325 7.39 -8.04 -2.39
CA VAL A 325 7.55 -7.79 -3.84
C VAL A 325 6.70 -6.62 -4.34
N GLY A 326 5.57 -6.33 -3.69
CA GLY A 326 4.60 -5.34 -4.14
C GLY A 326 5.09 -3.89 -4.07
N ALA A 327 4.49 -3.06 -4.94
CA ALA A 327 4.60 -1.61 -5.01
C ALA A 327 3.34 -0.92 -4.45
N GLY A 328 3.19 0.40 -4.65
CA GLY A 328 2.05 1.18 -4.18
C GLY A 328 1.83 1.02 -2.67
N MET A 329 0.60 0.68 -2.27
CA MET A 329 0.23 0.51 -0.86
C MET A 329 1.12 -0.48 -0.09
N PHE A 330 1.65 -1.51 -0.76
CA PHE A 330 2.49 -2.54 -0.13
C PHE A 330 3.92 -2.04 0.15
N LYS A 331 4.45 -1.17 -0.73
CA LYS A 331 5.74 -0.48 -0.54
C LYS A 331 5.59 0.64 0.48
N ASN A 332 4.56 1.47 0.33
CA ASN A 332 4.38 2.66 1.17
C ASN A 332 4.07 2.31 2.63
N ARG A 333 3.49 1.13 2.91
CA ARG A 333 3.38 0.62 4.29
C ARG A 333 4.74 0.60 5.00
N MET A 334 5.79 0.17 4.29
CA MET A 334 7.13 0.01 4.86
C MET A 334 7.70 1.37 5.19
N ILE A 335 7.61 2.31 4.26
CA ILE A 335 8.10 3.68 4.46
C ILE A 335 7.47 4.30 5.71
N HIS A 336 6.13 4.32 5.80
CA HIS A 336 5.47 4.99 6.93
C HIS A 336 5.67 4.27 8.27
N ALA A 337 5.63 2.94 8.29
CA ALA A 337 5.81 2.19 9.53
C ALA A 337 7.26 2.24 10.02
N SER A 338 8.25 2.11 9.13
CA SER A 338 9.68 2.22 9.45
C SER A 338 10.03 3.61 9.99
N LEU A 339 9.50 4.68 9.38
CA LEU A 339 9.67 6.04 9.89
C LEU A 339 9.03 6.21 11.28
N ALA A 340 7.85 5.64 11.51
CA ALA A 340 7.18 5.74 12.81
C ALA A 340 7.97 5.05 13.94
N VAL A 341 8.51 3.85 13.72
CA VAL A 341 9.33 3.15 14.74
C VAL A 341 10.69 3.81 14.93
N ALA A 342 11.30 4.34 13.87
CA ALA A 342 12.57 5.05 13.95
C ALA A 342 12.42 6.36 14.75
N SER A 343 11.39 7.17 14.43
CA SER A 343 11.11 8.40 15.16
C SER A 343 10.78 8.15 16.64
N GLU A 344 10.10 7.05 16.96
CA GLU A 344 9.83 6.69 18.35
C GLU A 344 11.12 6.30 19.09
N LEU A 345 12.05 5.58 18.44
CA LEU A 345 13.34 5.24 19.06
C LEU A 345 14.20 6.48 19.31
N LEU A 346 14.31 7.38 18.32
CA LEU A 346 15.07 8.61 18.45
C LEU A 346 14.54 9.48 19.59
N ARG A 347 13.21 9.62 19.69
CA ARG A 347 12.55 10.34 20.79
C ARG A 347 12.87 9.71 22.14
N GLU A 348 12.79 8.39 22.24
CA GLU A 348 13.03 7.69 23.49
C GLU A 348 14.50 7.81 23.94
N LEU A 349 15.44 7.90 22.99
CA LEU A 349 16.85 8.21 23.26
C LEU A 349 17.03 9.66 23.74
N GLU A 350 16.31 10.62 23.16
CA GLU A 350 16.34 12.02 23.60
C GLU A 350 15.78 12.18 25.03
N GLU A 351 14.70 11.47 25.35
CA GLU A 351 14.00 11.58 26.64
C GLU A 351 14.75 10.88 27.78
N ASN A 352 15.34 9.71 27.52
CA ASN A 352 15.94 8.86 28.56
C ASN A 352 17.47 8.72 28.46
N GLY A 353 18.10 9.33 27.45
CA GLY A 353 19.54 9.24 27.20
C GLY A 353 20.01 7.86 26.71
N PRO A 354 21.30 7.69 26.39
CA PRO A 354 21.88 6.41 25.99
C PRO A 354 21.96 5.43 27.18
N ILE A 355 21.70 4.14 26.96
CA ILE A 355 21.75 3.07 27.98
C ILE A 355 22.57 1.89 27.42
N SER A 356 23.35 1.22 28.28
CA SER A 356 24.27 0.13 27.88
C SER A 356 23.59 -1.08 27.22
N GLU A 357 22.39 -1.46 27.66
CA GLU A 357 21.60 -2.53 27.04
C GLU A 357 20.12 -2.12 26.99
N PRO A 358 19.47 -2.21 25.82
CA PRO A 358 18.05 -1.89 25.70
C PRO A 358 17.21 -2.93 26.44
N THR A 359 16.37 -2.48 27.37
CA THR A 359 15.41 -3.31 28.12
C THR A 359 14.00 -2.73 28.03
N GLY A 360 12.98 -3.55 28.34
CA GLY A 360 11.58 -3.11 28.40
C GLY A 360 11.09 -2.44 27.11
N TYR A 361 10.61 -1.20 27.24
CA TYR A 361 10.08 -0.42 26.12
C TYR A 361 11.13 -0.14 25.05
N ARG A 362 12.35 0.29 25.44
CA ARG A 362 13.44 0.54 24.49
C ARG A 362 13.77 -0.69 23.66
N LYS A 363 13.83 -1.86 24.30
CA LYS A 363 14.06 -3.13 23.60
C LYS A 363 12.99 -3.40 22.55
N MET A 364 11.71 -3.22 22.92
CA MET A 364 10.59 -3.43 22.00
C MET A 364 10.70 -2.54 20.75
N VAL A 365 11.05 -1.26 20.91
CA VAL A 365 11.20 -0.34 19.78
C VAL A 365 12.44 -0.67 18.95
N VAL A 366 13.59 -0.99 19.59
CA VAL A 366 14.80 -1.46 18.89
C VAL A 366 14.52 -2.71 18.05
N ASP A 367 13.84 -3.71 18.62
CA ASP A 367 13.48 -4.95 17.92
C ASP A 367 12.56 -4.64 16.71
N ALA A 368 11.66 -3.65 16.83
CA ALA A 368 10.81 -3.20 15.71
C ALA A 368 11.58 -2.48 14.60
N VAL A 369 12.57 -1.64 14.95
CA VAL A 369 13.48 -0.99 13.98
C VAL A 369 14.36 -2.03 13.26
N GLN A 370 14.83 -3.06 13.99
CA GLN A 370 15.57 -4.18 13.40
C GLN A 370 14.71 -4.98 12.41
N GLU A 371 13.45 -5.26 12.74
CA GLU A 371 12.53 -5.93 11.82
C GLU A 371 12.25 -5.10 10.57
N ALA A 372 12.08 -3.78 10.72
CA ALA A 372 11.97 -2.85 9.59
C ALA A 372 13.21 -2.87 8.69
N LEU A 373 14.42 -2.90 9.29
CA LEU A 373 15.69 -2.99 8.57
C LEU A 373 15.77 -4.29 7.77
N ARG A 374 15.47 -5.42 8.42
CA ARG A 374 15.47 -6.76 7.81
C ARG A 374 14.52 -6.86 6.62
N GLN A 375 13.30 -6.33 6.75
CA GLN A 375 12.35 -6.32 5.64
C GLN A 375 12.79 -5.41 4.49
N THR A 376 13.40 -4.27 4.79
CA THR A 376 13.93 -3.36 3.76
C THR A 376 15.08 -4.03 3.00
N GLU A 377 16.02 -4.68 3.69
CA GLU A 377 17.09 -5.47 3.07
C GLU A 377 16.52 -6.57 2.16
N GLN A 378 15.50 -7.30 2.62
CA GLN A 378 14.83 -8.33 1.82
C GLN A 378 14.23 -7.74 0.53
N ARG A 379 13.65 -6.54 0.59
CA ARG A 379 13.11 -5.84 -0.59
C ARG A 379 14.22 -5.43 -1.56
N ILE A 380 15.36 -4.96 -1.06
CA ILE A 380 16.55 -4.67 -1.88
C ILE A 380 17.06 -5.95 -2.57
N ARG A 381 17.15 -7.06 -1.84
CA ARG A 381 17.48 -8.38 -2.40
C ARG A 381 16.49 -8.84 -3.47
N LEU A 382 15.24 -8.39 -3.40
CA LEU A 382 14.20 -8.66 -4.41
C LEU A 382 14.18 -7.64 -5.58
N GLY A 383 15.08 -6.65 -5.56
CA GLY A 383 15.36 -5.74 -6.67
C GLY A 383 14.69 -4.39 -6.56
N GLN A 384 14.12 -4.09 -5.41
CA GLN A 384 13.61 -2.75 -5.12
C GLN A 384 14.80 -1.82 -4.81
N THR A 385 14.75 -0.58 -5.31
CA THR A 385 15.91 0.31 -5.29
C THR A 385 15.66 1.56 -4.44
N ASN A 386 15.43 2.71 -5.05
CA ASN A 386 15.65 4.05 -4.50
C ASN A 386 15.08 4.26 -3.08
N ALA A 387 13.81 3.93 -2.86
CA ALA A 387 13.17 4.14 -1.56
C ALA A 387 13.66 3.16 -0.48
N ASP A 388 13.84 1.89 -0.84
CA ASP A 388 14.27 0.85 0.09
C ASP A 388 15.75 1.06 0.50
N VAL A 389 16.65 1.42 -0.43
CA VAL A 389 18.05 1.73 -0.12
C VAL A 389 18.16 2.92 0.84
N LYS A 390 17.43 4.01 0.58
CA LYS A 390 17.39 5.19 1.47
C LYS A 390 16.84 4.83 2.86
N MET A 391 15.78 4.03 2.91
CA MET A 391 15.18 3.62 4.18
C MET A 391 16.11 2.70 4.98
N HIS A 392 16.81 1.78 4.31
CA HIS A 392 17.79 0.91 4.96
C HIS A 392 18.89 1.73 5.63
N MET A 393 19.45 2.71 4.92
CA MET A 393 20.44 3.64 5.46
C MET A 393 19.94 4.38 6.70
N LYS A 394 18.74 4.98 6.64
CA LYS A 394 18.14 5.70 7.77
C LYS A 394 17.94 4.80 9.00
N LEU A 395 17.49 3.56 8.80
CA LEU A 395 17.28 2.60 9.88
C LEU A 395 18.62 2.12 10.48
N SER A 396 19.65 1.87 9.67
CA SER A 396 20.99 1.51 10.14
C SER A 396 21.59 2.63 11.01
N MET A 397 21.46 3.89 10.57
CA MET A 397 21.89 5.06 11.35
C MET A 397 21.14 5.16 12.68
N THR A 398 19.82 4.95 12.66
CA THR A 398 18.97 5.00 13.87
C THR A 398 19.39 3.95 14.90
N LEU A 399 19.70 2.72 14.45
CA LEU A 399 20.22 1.67 15.33
C LEU A 399 21.64 1.95 15.81
N CYS A 400 22.48 2.56 14.97
CA CYS A 400 23.83 2.97 15.36
C CYS A 400 23.78 3.98 16.51
N GLN A 401 22.91 4.98 16.42
CA GLN A 401 22.70 5.96 17.49
C GLN A 401 22.19 5.31 18.78
N ALA A 402 21.28 4.35 18.67
CA ALA A 402 20.76 3.63 19.83
C ALA A 402 21.80 2.75 20.55
N GLY A 403 22.83 2.31 19.82
CA GLY A 403 23.93 1.48 20.35
C GLY A 403 25.11 2.26 20.91
N GLU A 404 25.18 3.58 20.72
CA GLU A 404 26.25 4.39 21.30
C GLU A 404 26.08 4.51 22.81
N THR A 405 27.12 4.13 23.55
CA THR A 405 27.14 4.17 25.03
C THR A 405 28.09 5.27 25.48
N GLY A 406 27.56 6.32 26.09
CA GLY A 406 28.34 7.42 26.66
C GLY A 406 27.92 8.81 26.19
N SER A 407 28.45 9.84 26.85
CA SER A 407 28.31 11.24 26.42
C SER A 407 29.17 11.45 25.17
N PRO A 408 28.58 11.60 23.97
CA PRO A 408 29.38 11.74 22.77
C PRO A 408 29.91 13.17 22.70
N ASP A 409 31.21 13.31 22.49
CA ASP A 409 31.68 14.40 21.65
C ASP A 409 30.84 14.36 20.37
N SER A 410 30.10 15.43 20.06
CA SER A 410 29.18 15.47 18.91
C SER A 410 29.87 15.04 17.60
N GLY A 411 31.19 15.28 17.50
CA GLY A 411 31.99 14.82 16.37
C GLY A 411 32.25 13.31 16.30
N HIS A 412 32.16 12.57 17.42
CA HIS A 412 32.24 11.11 17.42
C HIS A 412 30.95 10.48 16.88
N LEU A 413 29.79 10.89 17.42
CA LEU A 413 28.48 10.40 16.98
C LEU A 413 28.27 10.64 15.47
N LEU A 414 28.59 11.85 14.99
CA LEU A 414 28.48 12.16 13.56
C LEU A 414 29.34 11.24 12.69
N ARG A 415 30.56 10.91 13.14
CA ARG A 415 31.45 9.97 12.43
C ARG A 415 30.89 8.55 12.43
N SER A 416 30.38 8.05 13.55
CA SER A 416 29.74 6.72 13.62
C SER A 416 28.52 6.63 12.71
N LEU A 417 27.67 7.66 12.70
CA LEU A 417 26.50 7.75 11.83
C LEU A 417 26.90 7.75 10.35
N ALA A 418 27.91 8.54 9.97
CA ALA A 418 28.43 8.56 8.60
C ALA A 418 29.02 7.19 8.19
N GLN A 419 29.72 6.51 9.09
CA GLN A 419 30.23 5.16 8.84
C GLN A 419 29.10 4.14 8.68
N SER A 420 28.06 4.20 9.51
CA SER A 420 26.87 3.34 9.41
C SER A 420 26.12 3.56 8.09
N ALA A 421 25.95 4.83 7.70
CA ALA A 421 25.33 5.19 6.42
C ALA A 421 26.13 4.63 5.24
N LYS A 422 27.46 4.82 5.25
CA LYS A 422 28.35 4.30 4.22
C LYS A 422 28.28 2.77 4.12
N ALA A 423 28.39 2.05 5.24
CA ALA A 423 28.32 0.59 5.27
C ALA A 423 26.98 0.07 4.72
N SER A 424 25.86 0.72 5.07
CA SER A 424 24.54 0.40 4.54
C SER A 424 24.46 0.56 3.02
N LEU A 425 25.02 1.66 2.49
CA LEU A 425 25.04 1.92 1.05
C LEU A 425 25.92 0.91 0.30
N GLU A 426 27.11 0.59 0.83
CA GLU A 426 28.02 -0.41 0.27
C GLU A 426 27.35 -1.79 0.21
N MET A 427 26.67 -2.21 1.28
CA MET A 427 25.90 -3.45 1.30
C MET A 427 24.79 -3.46 0.25
N SER A 428 24.03 -2.37 0.15
CA SER A 428 22.95 -2.23 -0.82
C SER A 428 23.47 -2.28 -2.25
N CYS A 429 24.58 -1.60 -2.54
CA CYS A 429 25.26 -1.65 -3.83
C CYS A 429 25.75 -3.05 -4.17
N SER A 430 26.37 -3.75 -3.22
CA SER A 430 26.83 -5.13 -3.42
C SER A 430 25.68 -6.08 -3.77
N ILE A 431 24.56 -6.01 -3.04
CA ILE A 431 23.35 -6.81 -3.32
C ILE A 431 22.81 -6.52 -4.74
N LEU A 432 22.77 -5.25 -5.15
CA LEU A 432 22.28 -4.86 -6.47
C LEU A 432 23.24 -5.27 -7.60
N GLN A 433 24.55 -5.24 -7.36
CA GLN A 433 25.57 -5.69 -8.31
C GLN A 433 25.52 -7.21 -8.53
N GLU A 434 25.38 -7.99 -7.45
CA GLU A 434 25.19 -9.44 -7.53
C GLU A 434 24.00 -9.81 -8.42
N ARG A 435 22.90 -9.05 -8.31
CA ARG A 435 21.71 -9.25 -9.14
C ARG A 435 21.90 -8.89 -10.61
N LEU A 436 22.80 -7.96 -10.94
CA LEU A 436 23.07 -7.53 -12.31
C LEU A 436 24.08 -8.45 -13.03
N GLY A 437 24.70 -9.40 -12.33
CA GLY A 437 25.57 -10.41 -12.93
C GLY A 437 26.91 -9.90 -13.47
N LYS A 438 27.43 -8.75 -13.00
CA LYS A 438 28.77 -8.25 -13.36
C LYS A 438 29.55 -7.77 -12.12
N PRO A 439 30.83 -8.16 -11.95
CA PRO A 439 31.75 -7.42 -11.08
C PRO A 439 32.07 -6.06 -11.73
N VAL A 440 32.15 -5.00 -10.92
CA VAL A 440 32.60 -3.69 -11.39
C VAL A 440 34.10 -3.78 -11.70
N ASP A 441 34.44 -3.57 -12.96
CA ASP A 441 35.79 -3.25 -13.40
C ASP A 441 36.19 -1.92 -12.71
N GLU A 442 37.30 -1.92 -11.96
CA GLU A 442 37.74 -0.85 -11.04
C GLU A 442 37.95 0.53 -11.72
N ARG A 443 37.74 0.63 -13.04
CA ARG A 443 37.89 1.87 -13.82
C ARG A 443 36.70 2.82 -13.75
N ASN A 444 35.51 2.34 -13.39
CA ASN A 444 34.33 3.21 -13.22
C ASN A 444 34.16 3.75 -11.78
N ALA A 445 35.05 3.38 -10.86
CA ALA A 445 35.10 3.96 -9.51
C ALA A 445 35.55 5.44 -9.50
N ILE A 446 36.12 5.93 -10.62
CA ILE A 446 36.66 7.29 -10.73
C ILE A 446 35.54 8.33 -10.99
N GLU A 447 34.41 7.96 -11.59
CA GLU A 447 33.27 8.89 -11.75
C GLU A 447 32.46 9.08 -10.46
N PHE A 448 32.46 8.10 -9.54
CA PHE A 448 31.86 8.25 -8.21
C PHE A 448 32.69 9.08 -7.24
N GLN A 449 33.99 9.28 -7.49
CA GLN A 449 34.84 10.18 -6.71
C GLN A 449 34.57 11.66 -7.01
N HIS A 450 34.09 12.00 -8.21
CA HIS A 450 33.76 13.40 -8.55
C HIS A 450 32.42 13.88 -7.99
N HIS A 451 31.57 13.00 -7.45
CA HIS A 451 30.37 13.38 -6.68
C HIS A 451 30.57 13.25 -5.16
N GLN A 452 31.74 12.80 -4.69
CA GLN A 452 32.09 12.82 -3.27
C GLN A 452 32.45 14.22 -2.75
N GLN A 453 32.70 15.19 -3.64
CA GLN A 453 33.12 16.54 -3.25
C GLN A 453 31.99 17.50 -2.86
N ASP A 454 30.72 17.13 -3.05
CA ASP A 454 29.56 17.96 -2.66
C ASP A 454 28.77 17.43 -1.46
N LEU A 455 29.28 16.43 -0.73
CA LEU A 455 28.68 15.92 0.51
C LEU A 455 29.33 16.53 1.76
N ALA A 456 29.54 17.85 1.75
CA ALA A 456 29.81 18.59 2.98
C ALA A 456 28.53 18.59 3.82
N PHE A 457 28.48 17.72 4.83
CA PHE A 457 27.45 17.78 5.86
C PHE A 457 27.62 19.10 6.61
N ASP A 458 26.68 20.01 6.38
CA ASP A 458 26.55 21.22 7.17
C ASP A 458 26.27 20.86 8.64
N SER A 459 26.78 21.65 9.59
CA SER A 459 26.72 21.35 11.02
C SER A 459 25.31 21.53 11.63
N ASP A 460 24.35 22.01 10.85
CA ASP A 460 22.99 22.34 11.28
C ASP A 460 21.91 21.45 10.65
N VAL A 461 22.22 20.17 10.40
CA VAL A 461 21.22 19.21 9.90
C VAL A 461 20.24 18.83 11.01
N ASP A 462 19.03 19.41 10.96
CA ASP A 462 17.90 18.99 11.77
C ASP A 462 17.43 17.58 11.33
N PHE A 463 17.84 16.57 12.09
CA PHE A 463 17.48 15.17 11.85
C PHE A 463 15.96 14.95 11.88
N TYR A 464 15.17 15.78 12.56
CA TYR A 464 13.70 15.69 12.49
C TYR A 464 13.15 16.02 11.10
N ALA A 465 13.83 16.89 10.32
CA ALA A 465 13.46 17.19 8.94
C ALA A 465 13.65 15.98 8.01
N ILE A 466 14.68 15.15 8.26
CA ILE A 466 15.00 13.93 7.49
C ILE A 466 13.90 12.86 7.63
N PHE A 467 13.23 12.80 8.79
CA PHE A 467 12.15 11.85 9.07
C PHE A 467 10.74 12.44 8.89
N GLY A 468 10.62 13.77 8.87
CA GLY A 468 9.35 14.51 8.76
C GLY A 468 8.85 14.74 7.33
N ALA A 469 9.72 14.89 6.34
CA ALA A 469 9.32 15.16 4.97
C ALA A 469 8.88 13.87 4.23
N MET A 470 7.60 13.79 3.86
CA MET A 470 7.17 12.92 2.77
C MET A 470 7.75 13.50 1.48
N ASP A 471 8.70 12.78 0.87
CA ASP A 471 9.30 13.04 -0.44
C ASP A 471 9.43 14.52 -0.84
N PHE A 472 10.55 15.16 -0.52
CA PHE A 472 11.00 16.31 -1.28
C PHE A 472 12.50 16.24 -1.57
N ASP A 473 12.80 16.77 -2.74
CA ASP A 473 14.06 16.80 -3.46
C ASP A 473 15.28 17.06 -2.57
N ILE A 474 16.30 16.21 -2.68
CA ILE A 474 17.58 16.39 -1.96
C ILE A 474 18.26 17.69 -2.41
N ASP A 475 17.96 18.16 -3.62
CA ASP A 475 18.51 19.40 -4.19
C ASP A 475 17.94 20.67 -3.54
N ALA A 476 16.76 20.62 -2.90
CA ALA A 476 16.17 21.78 -2.22
C ALA A 476 16.86 22.11 -0.88
N LEU A 477 17.51 21.13 -0.25
CA LEU A 477 18.32 21.32 0.97
C LEU A 477 19.67 21.98 0.70
N LEU A 478 20.12 22.01 -0.55
CA LEU A 478 21.37 22.68 -0.96
C LEU A 478 21.15 24.12 -1.45
N ALA A 479 19.90 24.55 -1.63
CA ALA A 479 19.56 25.85 -2.21
C ALA A 479 19.17 26.92 -1.18
N SER A 480 19.01 26.59 0.11
CA SER A 480 18.71 27.56 1.16
C SER A 480 19.96 28.19 1.74
N ASP A 481 20.78 28.81 0.89
CA ASP A 481 21.89 29.66 1.36
C ASP A 481 22.08 30.90 0.48
N SER A 482 20.96 31.50 0.08
CA SER A 482 20.95 32.88 -0.40
C SER A 482 19.61 33.52 -0.11
N MET A 483 19.48 34.15 1.06
CA MET A 483 18.61 35.33 1.33
C MET A 483 18.63 35.65 2.83
N LEU A 484 19.78 36.09 3.33
CA LEU A 484 19.87 36.95 4.50
C LEU A 484 20.99 37.98 4.30
N THR A 485 20.62 39.12 3.71
CA THR A 485 21.11 40.45 4.10
C THR A 485 19.91 41.33 4.33
#